data_AF-A0A821HA28-F1
#
_entry.id   AF-A0A821HA28-F1
#
_cell.length_a   1.000
_cell.length_b   1.000
_cell.length_c   1.000
_cell.angle_alpha   90.00
_cell.angle_beta   90.00
_cell.angle_gamma   90.00
#
_symmetry.space_group_name_H-M   'P 1'
#
loop_
_entity.id
_entity.type
_entity.pdbx_description
1 polymer ?
#
loop_
_entity_poly.entity_id
_entity_poly.type
_entity_poly.pdbx_seq_one_letter_code
_entity_poly.pdbx_strand_id
1 'polypeptide(L)' 'SIDPPLWYLLDAPDGKRGRCGLGVSPITGNIFPICNPDDKTAHCCSNGGYCGTGDQFCSCDGCIDFKKDPSYRFKPKR' A
#
# COMPACT_ATOMS: atom_id res chain seq x y z
N SER A 1 -20.66 0.61 6.29
CA SER A 1 -20.00 1.82 5.77
C SER A 1 -19.41 1.46 4.42
N ILE A 2 -19.83 2.12 3.33
CA ILE A 2 -19.28 1.89 1.98
C ILE A 2 -18.23 2.98 1.74
N ASP A 3 -17.19 2.96 2.55
CA ASP A 3 -16.01 3.80 2.27
C ASP A 3 -15.15 3.03 1.26
N PRO A 4 -14.60 3.71 0.24
CA PRO A 4 -13.73 3.06 -0.72
C PRO A 4 -12.47 2.52 -0.03
N PRO A 5 -11.93 1.38 -0.51
CA PRO A 5 -10.70 0.83 0.04
C PRO A 5 -9.54 1.81 -0.15
N LEU A 6 -8.56 1.70 0.76
CA LEU A 6 -7.35 2.53 0.71
C LEU A 6 -6.24 1.90 -0.15
N TRP A 7 -6.55 0.88 -0.94
CA TRP A 7 -5.63 0.17 -1.82
C TRP A 7 -6.24 0.06 -3.22
N TYR A 8 -5.38 -0.19 -4.21
CA TYR A 8 -5.86 -0.43 -5.57
C TYR A 8 -6.47 -1.83 -5.70
N LEU A 9 -7.66 -1.89 -6.31
CA LEU A 9 -8.32 -3.14 -6.68
C LEU A 9 -7.65 -3.79 -7.90
N LEU A 10 -7.99 -5.06 -8.16
CA LEU A 10 -7.40 -5.82 -9.27
C LEU A 10 -7.79 -5.26 -10.65
N ASP A 11 -8.95 -4.63 -10.75
CA ASP A 11 -9.45 -3.97 -11.96
C ASP A 11 -8.90 -2.55 -12.14
N ALA A 12 -8.03 -2.08 -11.23
CA ALA A 12 -7.37 -0.80 -11.39
C ALA A 12 -6.49 -0.77 -12.67
N PRO A 13 -6.37 0.40 -13.33
CA PRO A 13 -5.51 0.56 -14.49
C PRO A 13 -4.06 0.14 -14.25
N ASP A 14 -3.34 -0.14 -15.33
CA ASP A 14 -1.92 -0.46 -15.26
C ASP A 14 -1.12 0.67 -14.60
N GLY A 15 -0.11 0.28 -13.83
CA GLY A 15 0.66 1.20 -12.99
C GLY A 15 0.01 1.52 -11.63
N LYS A 16 -1.23 1.05 -11.37
CA LYS A 16 -1.89 1.18 -10.06
C LYS A 16 -2.00 -0.17 -9.33
N ARG A 17 -2.51 -1.21 -10.00
CA ARG A 17 -2.66 -2.54 -9.38
C ARG A 17 -1.36 -3.01 -8.72
N GLY A 18 -1.46 -3.44 -7.46
CA GLY A 18 -0.33 -3.93 -6.67
C GLY A 18 0.68 -2.86 -6.24
N ARG A 19 0.38 -1.56 -6.41
CA ARG A 19 1.24 -0.46 -5.97
C ARG A 19 0.78 0.17 -4.68
N CYS A 20 1.74 0.73 -3.95
CA CYS A 20 1.54 1.40 -2.67
C CYS A 20 2.49 2.60 -2.53
N GLY A 21 2.26 3.45 -1.52
CA GLY A 21 3.18 4.51 -1.15
C GLY A 21 3.01 5.82 -1.90
N LEU A 22 3.93 6.75 -1.62
CA LEU A 22 3.92 8.12 -2.17
C LEU A 22 4.35 8.20 -3.64
N GLY A 23 4.95 7.14 -4.19
CA GLY A 23 5.47 7.09 -5.56
C GLY A 23 4.42 6.80 -6.62
N VAL A 24 3.15 6.70 -6.24
CA VAL A 24 2.02 6.44 -7.15
C VAL A 24 0.89 7.43 -6.88
N SER A 25 -0.06 7.51 -7.81
CA SER A 25 -1.21 8.40 -7.67
C SER A 25 -1.97 8.13 -6.36
N PRO A 26 -2.49 9.17 -5.70
CA PRO A 26 -3.41 9.00 -4.57
C PRO A 26 -4.69 8.25 -4.98
N ILE A 27 -5.30 7.55 -4.03
CA ILE A 27 -6.65 6.99 -4.17
C ILE A 27 -7.66 8.14 -4.28
N THR A 28 -7.56 9.12 -3.38
CA THR A 28 -8.36 10.35 -3.41
C THR A 28 -7.67 11.44 -2.61
N GLY A 29 -7.68 12.68 -3.09
CA GLY A 29 -7.00 13.81 -2.44
C GLY A 29 -5.54 13.49 -2.08
N ASN A 30 -5.22 13.58 -0.79
CA ASN A 30 -3.88 13.25 -0.24
C ASN A 30 -3.81 11.85 0.40
N ILE A 31 -4.76 10.97 0.10
CA ILE A 31 -4.79 9.59 0.59
C ILE A 31 -4.05 8.70 -0.39
N PHE A 32 -2.85 8.26 0.01
CA PHE A 32 -2.02 7.38 -0.79
C PHE A 32 -2.34 5.91 -0.56
N PRO A 33 -2.17 5.06 -1.60
CA PRO A 33 -2.53 3.66 -1.50
C PRO A 33 -1.67 2.91 -0.48
N ILE A 34 -2.33 2.14 0.37
CA ILE A 34 -1.72 1.10 1.20
C ILE A 34 -1.77 -0.26 0.47
N CYS A 35 -1.18 -1.27 1.10
CA CYS A 35 -1.46 -2.66 0.76
C CYS A 35 -2.61 -3.19 1.63
N ASN A 36 -3.41 -4.12 1.10
CA ASN A 36 -4.55 -4.67 1.83
C ASN A 36 -4.07 -5.42 3.09
N PRO A 37 -4.41 -4.97 4.32
CA PRO A 37 -3.98 -5.61 5.56
C PRO A 37 -4.40 -7.08 5.69
N ASP A 38 -5.52 -7.43 5.06
CA ASP A 38 -6.12 -8.77 5.14
C ASP A 38 -5.59 -9.72 4.04
N ASP A 39 -4.81 -9.22 3.07
CA ASP A 39 -4.24 -10.04 2.01
C ASP A 39 -3.09 -10.90 2.53
N LYS A 40 -3.25 -12.23 2.46
CA LYS A 40 -2.24 -13.19 2.93
C LYS A 40 -0.92 -13.13 2.14
N THR A 41 -0.95 -12.59 0.94
CA THR A 41 0.16 -12.58 -0.03
C THR A 41 0.68 -11.19 -0.37
N ALA A 42 -0.06 -10.13 -0.06
CA ALA A 42 0.26 -8.77 -0.47
C ALA A 42 -0.11 -7.69 0.57
N HIS A 43 0.23 -7.91 1.85
CA HIS A 43 -0.05 -6.97 2.95
C HIS A 43 1.12 -6.02 3.27
N CYS A 44 2.30 -6.25 2.72
CA CYS A 44 3.46 -5.40 2.96
C CYS A 44 3.77 -4.53 1.75
N CYS A 45 4.11 -3.26 1.97
CA CYS A 45 4.59 -2.34 0.96
C CYS A 45 6.13 -2.29 0.98
N SER A 46 6.76 -2.67 -0.13
CA SER A 46 8.20 -2.56 -0.29
C SER A 46 8.67 -1.11 -0.44
N ASN A 47 9.97 -0.88 -0.28
CA ASN A 47 10.58 0.43 -0.59
C ASN A 47 10.39 0.87 -2.06
N GLY A 48 10.21 -0.08 -2.98
CA GLY A 48 9.90 0.17 -4.39
C GLY A 48 8.43 0.53 -4.67
N GLY A 49 7.59 0.54 -3.63
CA GLY A 49 6.16 0.86 -3.75
C GLY A 49 5.36 -0.28 -4.37
N TYR A 50 5.70 -1.54 -4.05
CA TYR A 50 4.95 -2.71 -4.48
C TYR A 50 4.40 -3.49 -3.28
N CYS A 51 3.17 -3.97 -3.41
CA CYS A 51 2.55 -4.85 -2.44
C CYS A 51 3.03 -6.30 -2.62
N GLY A 52 3.39 -6.94 -1.51
CA GLY A 52 3.83 -8.33 -1.48
C GLY A 52 3.96 -8.88 -0.07
N THR A 53 4.71 -9.97 0.07
CA THR A 53 4.98 -10.66 1.34
C THR A 53 6.42 -11.18 1.35
N GLY A 54 6.94 -11.52 2.52
CA GLY A 54 8.32 -11.98 2.72
C GLY A 54 9.32 -10.84 2.91
N ASP A 55 10.59 -11.19 3.12
CA ASP A 55 11.59 -10.24 3.64
C ASP A 55 11.82 -9.02 2.75
N GLN A 56 11.76 -9.19 1.43
CA GLN A 56 11.90 -8.09 0.46
C GLN A 56 10.77 -7.05 0.53
N PHE A 57 9.63 -7.40 1.13
CA PHE A 57 8.45 -6.55 1.22
C PHE A 57 8.12 -6.11 2.64
N CYS A 58 8.41 -6.95 3.64
CA CYS A 58 8.01 -6.73 5.03
C CYS A 58 9.17 -6.37 5.96
N SER A 59 10.40 -6.77 5.61
CA SER A 59 11.57 -6.71 6.51
C SER A 59 12.67 -5.77 6.00
N CYS A 60 12.43 -5.06 4.90
CA CYS A 60 13.39 -4.11 4.33
C CYS A 60 13.35 -2.75 5.04
N ASP A 61 14.42 -1.96 4.90
CA ASP A 61 14.44 -0.58 5.36
C ASP A 61 13.38 0.25 4.63
N GLY A 62 12.45 0.82 5.39
CA GLY A 62 11.33 1.62 4.87
C GLY A 62 10.14 0.79 4.37
N CYS A 63 10.18 -0.53 4.46
CA CYS A 63 9.03 -1.39 4.23
C CYS A 63 7.94 -1.16 5.30
N ILE A 64 6.67 -1.26 4.91
CA ILE A 64 5.53 -1.11 5.83
C ILE A 64 4.68 -2.39 5.79
N ASP A 65 4.52 -3.04 6.93
CA ASP A 65 3.65 -4.21 7.11
C ASP A 65 2.27 -3.75 7.63
N PHE A 66 1.29 -3.65 6.72
CA PHE A 66 -0.04 -3.16 7.07
C PHE A 66 -0.88 -4.17 7.86
N LYS A 67 -0.47 -5.45 7.88
CA LYS A 67 -1.10 -6.43 8.75
C LYS A 67 -0.73 -6.19 10.21
N LYS A 68 0.49 -5.69 10.48
CA LYS A 68 0.94 -5.28 11.81
C LYS A 68 0.51 -3.87 12.19
N ASP A 69 0.49 -2.94 11.23
CA ASP A 69 0.03 -1.56 11.44
C ASP A 69 -1.04 -1.15 10.40
N PRO A 70 -2.30 -1.57 10.59
CA PRO A 70 -3.40 -1.23 9.68
C PRO A 70 -3.77 0.27 9.74
N SER A 71 -3.29 0.99 10.76
CA SER A 71 -3.54 2.42 10.95
C SER A 71 -2.57 3.31 10.17
N TYR A 72 -1.45 2.75 9.71
CA TYR A 72 -0.41 3.50 8.99
C TYR A 72 -0.97 4.22 7.77
N ARG A 73 -0.61 5.50 7.60
CA ARG A 73 -0.90 6.29 6.41
C ARG A 73 0.36 7.02 5.97
N PHE A 74 0.65 6.97 4.68
CA PHE A 74 1.74 7.75 4.11
C PHE A 74 1.46 9.25 4.27
N LYS A 75 2.49 9.99 4.67
CA LYS A 75 2.44 11.45 4.80
C LYS A 75 3.45 12.06 3.83
N PRO A 76 3.02 12.91 2.89
CA PRO A 76 3.94 13.71 2.10
C PRO A 76 4.87 14.49 3.03
N LYS A 77 6.16 14.57 2.70
CA LYS A 77 7.03 15.53 3.36
C LYS A 77 6.52 16.94 3.01
N ARG A 78 6.38 17.78 4.03
CA ARG A 78 6.03 19.19 3.88
C ARG A 78 7.12 19.95 3.15
#